data_AF-A0A961AJ89-F1
#
_entry.id   AF-A0A961AJ89-F1
#
_cell.length_a   1.000
_cell.length_b   1.000
_cell.length_c   1.000
_cell.angle_alpha   90.00
_cell.angle_beta   90.00
_cell.angle_gamma   90.00
#
_symmetry.space_group_name_H-M   'P 1'
#
loop_
_entity.id
_entity.type
_entity.pdbx_description
1 polymer ?
#
loop_
_entity_poly.entity_id
_entity_poly.type
_entity_poly.pdbx_seq_one_letter_code
_entity_poly.pdbx_strand_id
1 'polypeptide(L)'
;MTRTRFGILVVAITAGVCILTLPGQETGISLEDPWTIKTYRFPRDWIGTGIVSKDQKRLSLPEMPASDADAPTIQDYIRRSTAVMKAFFETQGIAFPKGTLLVADPNMEVLTARTVASSHEVLAEIDANYRARLPKVLRFAVEVVEIPETDLPNLLKRAVELPDHATIRDELEERIAAGDVQWLVTSQLETTSGQRSSIHASLDAADLESVEVAESGATGAVHDRRNEGFELEVDPVLGADGVTIDVNLAPKLIEPTGETRLLTGPNPAGQGAQGIRRQVWYQSEVQPSTTMQTGDCRLLGVWPTSQGGRARLLFLSGMAVAVEPRFTSPVEEWLTEQGEVVEGTPDAIKFPENDLGIPEGMVERTFRVPPDFLSIGGNSSSAASDPFASPDSPEPTMLVRMTALEVLKSHGMPFPQGATAIFNRGTGELVVRNTSQNMRLVEAFIGSMCIDPPSVLQVLLRIAEADASLLRRLGREVASTSDQAAAFKELSDAVAAGKAKWVSQAIMETKSGQRSSIRHYREIPAGVTATLDTLKTGKGEKKESSGILVERVEVEDIAQVGLDWEIDPVIGADGYTLDINTSVIFDTAPPIEVPLTLADGRTLSSLQFFESQLLTSTTLL
;
A
#
# COMPACT_ATOMS: atom_id res chain seq x y z
N MET A 1 32.43 23.98 36.01
CA MET A 1 31.10 24.62 35.86
C MET A 1 30.71 24.55 34.39
N THR A 2 30.27 23.39 33.94
CA THR A 2 29.67 23.18 32.61
C THR A 2 28.19 23.06 32.87
N ARG A 3 27.40 24.05 32.42
CA ARG A 3 25.93 23.98 32.52
C ARG A 3 25.46 22.88 31.58
N THR A 4 25.21 21.69 32.12
CA THR A 4 24.48 20.62 31.43
C THR A 4 23.09 21.16 31.08
N ARG A 5 22.85 21.41 29.79
CA ARG A 5 21.52 21.74 29.27
C ARG A 5 20.71 20.45 29.31
N PHE A 6 19.92 20.24 30.35
CA PHE A 6 18.86 19.24 30.34
C PHE A 6 17.75 19.80 29.43
N GLY A 7 17.75 19.38 28.16
CA GLY A 7 16.60 19.57 27.28
C GLY A 7 15.41 18.81 27.86
N ILE A 8 14.25 19.44 27.88
CA ILE A 8 13.00 18.74 28.16
C ILE A 8 12.55 18.15 26.82
N LEU A 9 12.30 16.84 26.78
CA LEU A 9 11.76 16.17 25.60
C LEU A 9 10.24 16.37 25.59
N VAL A 10 9.70 16.98 24.53
CA VAL A 10 8.25 16.99 24.29
C VAL A 10 7.98 16.13 23.07
N VAL A 11 7.27 15.04 23.30
CA VAL A 11 6.78 14.11 22.29
C VAL A 11 5.34 14.48 22.00
N ALA A 12 5.06 14.86 20.76
CA ALA A 12 3.70 15.04 20.27
C ALA A 12 3.38 13.93 19.27
N ILE A 13 2.27 13.24 19.51
CA ILE A 13 1.73 12.20 18.64
C ILE A 13 0.41 12.74 18.09
N THR A 14 0.30 12.76 16.77
CA THR A 14 -0.96 13.05 16.09
C THR A 14 -1.29 11.85 15.22
N ALA A 15 -2.53 11.38 15.31
CA ALA A 15 -3.04 10.30 14.49
C ALA A 15 -4.16 10.84 13.60
N GLY A 16 -4.16 10.42 12.33
CA GLY A 16 -5.27 10.63 11.41
C GLY A 16 -5.83 9.28 10.98
N VAL A 17 -7.16 9.16 10.97
CA VAL A 17 -7.85 8.02 10.35
C VAL A 17 -8.17 8.41 8.91
N CYS A 18 -7.56 7.72 7.95
CA CYS A 18 -7.88 7.91 6.54
C CYS A 18 -8.98 6.92 6.14
N ILE A 19 -10.20 7.45 5.95
CA ILE A 19 -11.35 6.65 5.51
C ILE A 19 -11.35 6.62 3.98
N LEU A 20 -11.19 5.44 3.39
CA LEU A 20 -11.36 5.20 1.95
C LEU A 20 -12.82 5.47 1.57
N THR A 21 -13.10 6.68 1.08
CA THR A 21 -14.39 7.07 0.52
C THR A 21 -14.24 7.35 -0.97
N LEU A 22 -15.08 6.70 -1.78
CA LEU A 22 -15.10 6.93 -3.23
C LEU A 22 -15.93 8.19 -3.54
N PRO A 23 -15.45 9.09 -4.40
CA PRO A 23 -16.28 10.17 -4.92
C PRO A 23 -17.39 9.60 -5.80
N GLY A 24 -18.63 9.98 -5.52
CA GLY A 24 -19.76 9.72 -6.43
C GLY A 24 -19.55 10.49 -7.72
N GLN A 25 -19.50 9.79 -8.86
CA GLN A 25 -19.49 10.45 -10.16
C GLN A 25 -20.90 10.86 -10.57
N GLU A 26 -21.08 12.14 -10.88
CA GLU A 26 -22.19 12.62 -11.71
C GLU A 26 -21.82 12.38 -13.17
N THR A 27 -22.46 11.43 -13.84
CA THR A 27 -22.33 11.27 -15.30
C THR A 27 -23.41 12.10 -16.01
N GLY A 28 -22.96 13.05 -16.83
CA GLY A 28 -23.84 13.80 -17.73
C GLY A 28 -24.40 12.89 -18.82
N ILE A 29 -25.70 13.00 -19.08
CA ILE A 29 -26.41 12.18 -20.08
C ILE A 29 -26.04 12.69 -21.48
N SER A 30 -25.42 11.85 -22.30
CA SER A 30 -25.22 12.11 -23.73
C SER A 30 -26.54 11.89 -24.50
N LEU A 31 -26.95 12.88 -25.29
CA LEU A 31 -28.18 12.85 -26.10
C LEU A 31 -28.04 12.07 -27.42
N GLU A 32 -26.83 11.61 -27.75
CA GLU A 32 -26.55 10.76 -28.91
C GLU A 32 -25.80 9.51 -28.45
N ASP A 33 -26.19 8.35 -29.00
CA ASP A 33 -25.52 7.06 -28.75
C ASP A 33 -24.68 6.65 -29.97
N PRO A 34 -23.38 7.02 -30.03
CA PRO A 34 -22.56 6.77 -31.21
C PRO A 34 -22.23 5.28 -31.37
N TRP A 35 -22.18 4.83 -32.63
CA TRP A 35 -21.67 3.51 -32.97
C TRP A 35 -20.15 3.50 -32.89
N THR A 36 -19.58 2.67 -32.01
CA THR A 36 -18.14 2.48 -31.89
C THR A 36 -17.76 1.01 -31.96
N ILE A 37 -16.51 0.74 -32.33
CA ILE A 37 -15.90 -0.59 -32.23
C ILE A 37 -15.11 -0.65 -30.91
N LYS A 38 -15.34 -1.68 -30.11
CA LYS A 38 -14.58 -1.95 -28.88
C LYS A 38 -14.37 -3.45 -28.72
N THR A 39 -13.29 -3.80 -28.03
CA THR A 39 -12.83 -5.17 -27.82
C THR A 39 -12.86 -5.50 -26.33
N TYR A 40 -13.40 -6.67 -26.00
CA TYR A 40 -13.67 -7.14 -24.64
C TYR A 40 -13.08 -8.53 -24.42
N ARG A 41 -12.70 -8.89 -23.19
CA ARG A 41 -12.48 -10.30 -22.86
C ARG A 41 -13.79 -11.04 -22.74
N PHE A 42 -13.80 -12.27 -23.21
CA PHE A 42 -15.00 -13.08 -23.19
C PHE A 42 -14.65 -14.57 -23.05
N PRO A 43 -15.15 -15.26 -22.00
CA PRO A 43 -14.70 -16.61 -21.63
C PRO A 43 -14.95 -17.66 -22.72
N ARG A 44 -13.96 -18.53 -22.95
CA ARG A 44 -14.08 -19.65 -23.89
C ARG A 44 -15.23 -20.59 -23.55
N ASP A 45 -15.53 -20.81 -22.27
CA ASP A 45 -16.59 -21.73 -21.85
C ASP A 45 -17.99 -21.27 -22.27
N TRP A 46 -18.19 -19.95 -22.35
CA TRP A 46 -19.43 -19.34 -22.82
C TRP A 46 -19.55 -19.39 -24.35
N ILE A 47 -18.41 -19.31 -25.02
CA ILE A 47 -18.23 -19.33 -26.47
C ILE A 47 -18.31 -20.77 -27.03
N GLY A 48 -17.76 -21.76 -26.31
CA GLY A 48 -17.40 -23.07 -26.85
C GLY A 48 -18.44 -24.19 -26.65
N THR A 49 -19.40 -24.03 -25.74
CA THR A 49 -20.39 -25.09 -25.47
C THR A 49 -21.49 -25.18 -26.52
N GLY A 50 -21.64 -24.18 -27.38
CA GLY A 50 -22.66 -24.13 -28.43
C GLY A 50 -24.06 -23.93 -27.85
N ILE A 51 -24.79 -22.96 -28.37
CA ILE A 51 -26.11 -22.59 -27.82
C ILE A 51 -27.16 -23.53 -28.41
N VAL A 52 -27.95 -24.17 -27.54
CA VAL A 52 -29.14 -24.89 -27.95
C VAL A 52 -30.25 -23.86 -28.12
N SER A 53 -30.46 -23.41 -29.36
CA SER A 53 -31.62 -22.57 -29.71
C SER A 53 -32.93 -23.34 -29.48
N LYS A 54 -34.03 -22.60 -29.25
CA LYS A 54 -35.40 -23.14 -29.15
C LYS A 54 -35.80 -24.01 -30.36
N ASP A 55 -35.11 -23.86 -31.51
CA ASP A 55 -35.33 -24.59 -32.76
C ASP A 55 -34.45 -25.86 -32.94
N GLN A 56 -33.85 -26.41 -31.87
CA GLN A 56 -33.12 -27.70 -31.87
C GLN A 56 -31.90 -27.83 -32.82
N LYS A 57 -31.24 -26.73 -33.21
CA LYS A 57 -29.90 -26.79 -33.82
C LYS A 57 -28.88 -26.13 -32.88
N ARG A 58 -27.82 -26.88 -32.54
CA ARG A 58 -26.68 -26.37 -31.77
C ARG A 58 -25.94 -25.34 -32.63
N LEU A 59 -26.04 -24.07 -32.26
CA LEU A 59 -25.28 -22.99 -32.89
C LEU A 59 -23.88 -22.98 -32.29
N SER A 60 -22.88 -23.34 -33.08
CA SER A 60 -21.46 -23.23 -32.72
C SER A 60 -20.82 -22.11 -33.51
N LEU A 61 -19.82 -21.47 -32.92
CA LEU A 61 -19.01 -20.50 -33.65
C LEU A 61 -18.34 -21.16 -34.87
N PRO A 62 -18.18 -20.41 -35.98
CA PRO A 62 -17.37 -20.85 -37.10
C PRO A 62 -15.90 -21.06 -36.69
N GLU A 63 -15.19 -21.94 -37.41
CA GLU A 63 -13.73 -22.03 -37.30
C GLU A 63 -13.09 -20.69 -37.67
N MET A 64 -12.04 -20.31 -36.94
CA MET A 64 -11.28 -19.09 -37.21
C MET A 64 -10.66 -19.16 -38.62
N PRO A 65 -10.82 -18.12 -39.46
CA PRO A 65 -10.12 -18.00 -40.72
C PRO A 65 -8.61 -17.96 -40.51
N ALA A 66 -7.85 -18.36 -41.54
CA ALA A 66 -6.40 -18.13 -41.57
C ALA A 66 -6.09 -16.62 -41.56
N SER A 67 -4.91 -16.24 -41.08
CA SER A 67 -4.52 -14.82 -40.97
C SER A 67 -4.42 -14.11 -42.33
N ASP A 68 -4.28 -14.85 -43.43
CA ASP A 68 -4.23 -14.38 -44.81
C ASP A 68 -5.54 -14.65 -45.58
N ALA A 69 -6.65 -14.92 -44.88
CA ALA A 69 -7.94 -15.17 -45.49
C ALA A 69 -8.40 -13.98 -46.36
N ASP A 70 -9.09 -14.29 -47.46
CA ASP A 70 -9.65 -13.28 -48.36
C ASP A 70 -10.86 -12.58 -47.73
N ALA A 71 -11.14 -11.36 -48.20
CA ALA A 71 -12.24 -10.52 -47.66
C ALA A 71 -13.61 -11.25 -47.62
N PRO A 72 -14.04 -12.03 -48.64
CA PRO A 72 -15.29 -12.79 -48.56
C PRO A 72 -15.33 -13.81 -47.41
N THR A 73 -14.22 -14.50 -47.13
CA THR A 73 -14.15 -15.47 -46.02
C THR A 73 -14.26 -14.75 -44.67
N ILE A 74 -13.58 -13.60 -44.52
CA ILE A 74 -13.68 -12.77 -43.32
C ILE A 74 -15.13 -12.25 -43.13
N GLN A 75 -15.76 -11.80 -44.20
CA GLN A 75 -17.14 -11.32 -44.17
C GLN A 75 -18.14 -12.42 -43.78
N ASP A 76 -17.98 -13.65 -44.28
CA ASP A 76 -18.80 -14.80 -43.84
C ASP A 76 -18.59 -15.11 -42.36
N TYR A 77 -17.34 -15.06 -41.90
CA TYR A 77 -16.99 -15.24 -40.49
C TYR A 77 -17.69 -14.20 -39.59
N ILE A 78 -17.62 -12.92 -39.93
CA ILE A 78 -18.27 -11.83 -39.17
C ILE A 78 -19.78 -12.07 -39.09
N ARG A 79 -20.44 -12.43 -40.21
CA ARG A 79 -21.89 -12.69 -40.24
C ARG A 79 -22.28 -13.85 -39.32
N ARG A 80 -21.55 -14.96 -39.41
CA ARG A 80 -21.82 -16.17 -38.63
C ARG A 80 -21.49 -15.99 -37.16
N SER A 81 -20.36 -15.37 -36.85
CA SER A 81 -19.97 -15.02 -35.47
C SER A 81 -21.03 -14.11 -34.84
N THR A 82 -21.47 -13.08 -35.58
CA THR A 82 -22.53 -12.16 -35.11
C THR A 82 -23.84 -12.89 -34.82
N ALA A 83 -24.28 -13.78 -35.72
CA ALA A 83 -25.52 -14.53 -35.52
C ALA A 83 -25.46 -15.43 -34.27
N VAL A 84 -24.34 -16.11 -34.05
CA VAL A 84 -24.14 -16.98 -32.89
C VAL A 84 -24.08 -16.16 -31.59
N MET A 85 -23.32 -15.06 -31.58
CA MET A 85 -23.19 -14.22 -30.40
C MET A 85 -24.47 -13.46 -30.05
N LYS A 86 -25.24 -12.97 -31.03
CA LYS A 86 -26.56 -12.38 -30.76
C LYS A 86 -27.49 -13.42 -30.12
N ALA A 87 -27.56 -14.62 -30.68
CA ALA A 87 -28.33 -15.71 -30.10
C ALA A 87 -27.86 -16.06 -28.67
N PHE A 88 -26.54 -16.06 -28.42
CA PHE A 88 -25.98 -16.26 -27.08
C PHE A 88 -26.54 -15.24 -26.09
N PHE A 89 -26.37 -13.95 -26.40
CA PHE A 89 -26.77 -12.87 -25.51
C PHE A 89 -28.29 -12.79 -25.34
N GLU A 90 -29.07 -13.12 -26.37
CA GLU A 90 -30.53 -13.23 -26.27
C GLU A 90 -30.95 -14.30 -25.25
N THR A 91 -30.23 -15.43 -25.14
CA THR A 91 -30.50 -16.41 -24.07
C THR A 91 -30.22 -15.88 -22.66
N GLN A 92 -29.36 -14.86 -22.55
CA GLN A 92 -29.04 -14.15 -21.31
C GLN A 92 -29.94 -12.91 -21.10
N GLY A 93 -30.92 -12.68 -21.98
CA GLY A 93 -31.82 -11.52 -21.92
C GLY A 93 -31.21 -10.20 -22.40
N ILE A 94 -30.04 -10.25 -23.04
CA ILE A 94 -29.34 -9.08 -23.58
C ILE A 94 -29.69 -8.96 -25.07
N ALA A 95 -30.37 -7.89 -25.43
CA ALA A 95 -30.71 -7.57 -26.82
C ALA A 95 -29.82 -6.43 -27.33
N PHE A 96 -29.37 -6.56 -28.57
CA PHE A 96 -28.59 -5.52 -29.24
C PHE A 96 -29.42 -4.81 -30.30
N PRO A 97 -29.15 -3.52 -30.58
CA PRO A 97 -29.82 -2.82 -31.67
C PRO A 97 -29.51 -3.46 -33.03
N LYS A 98 -30.39 -3.20 -33.99
CA LYS A 98 -30.15 -3.58 -35.39
C LYS A 98 -28.91 -2.84 -35.91
N GLY A 99 -28.03 -3.51 -36.65
CA GLY A 99 -26.72 -2.97 -37.06
C GLY A 99 -25.53 -3.45 -36.21
N THR A 100 -25.79 -4.03 -35.03
CA THR A 100 -24.73 -4.57 -34.16
C THR A 100 -24.03 -5.75 -34.81
N LEU A 101 -22.70 -5.71 -34.82
CA LEU A 101 -21.83 -6.81 -35.23
C LEU A 101 -21.03 -7.28 -34.02
N LEU A 102 -20.94 -8.60 -33.85
CA LEU A 102 -20.27 -9.25 -32.72
C LEU A 102 -19.34 -10.32 -33.27
N VAL A 103 -18.03 -10.14 -33.10
CA VAL A 103 -17.00 -11.03 -33.63
C VAL A 103 -16.20 -11.60 -32.48
N ALA A 104 -16.45 -12.87 -32.15
CA ALA A 104 -15.73 -13.58 -31.09
C ALA A 104 -14.53 -14.34 -31.66
N ASP A 105 -13.40 -14.30 -30.97
CA ASP A 105 -12.25 -15.19 -31.16
C ASP A 105 -12.19 -16.18 -29.98
N PRO A 106 -12.59 -17.45 -30.18
CA PRO A 106 -12.62 -18.47 -29.12
C PRO A 106 -11.23 -18.89 -28.64
N ASN A 107 -10.19 -18.70 -29.46
CA ASN A 107 -8.84 -19.11 -29.13
C ASN A 107 -8.15 -18.07 -28.24
N MET A 108 -8.52 -16.80 -28.43
CA MET A 108 -7.95 -15.67 -27.68
C MET A 108 -8.85 -15.14 -26.57
N GLU A 109 -10.06 -15.69 -26.41
CA GLU A 109 -11.06 -15.27 -25.42
C GLU A 109 -11.41 -13.79 -25.56
N VAL A 110 -11.66 -13.37 -26.81
CA VAL A 110 -11.93 -11.98 -27.19
C VAL A 110 -13.28 -11.87 -27.87
N LEU A 111 -14.02 -10.80 -27.60
CA LEU A 111 -15.20 -10.38 -28.34
C LEU A 111 -15.03 -8.93 -28.78
N THR A 112 -15.01 -8.70 -30.09
CA THR A 112 -15.09 -7.34 -30.66
C THR A 112 -16.53 -7.04 -31.04
N ALA A 113 -17.04 -5.90 -30.61
CA ALA A 113 -18.38 -5.44 -30.92
C ALA A 113 -18.35 -4.10 -31.64
N ARG A 114 -19.11 -3.98 -32.73
CA ARG A 114 -19.56 -2.68 -33.27
C ARG A 114 -20.98 -2.47 -32.79
N THR A 115 -21.16 -1.59 -31.82
CA THR A 115 -22.47 -1.31 -31.22
C THR A 115 -22.50 0.09 -30.63
N VAL A 116 -23.65 0.47 -30.08
CA VAL A 116 -23.87 1.75 -29.39
C VAL A 116 -23.29 1.72 -27.97
N ALA A 117 -22.98 2.89 -27.38
CA ALA A 117 -22.37 3.06 -26.06
C ALA A 117 -23.16 2.35 -24.94
N SER A 118 -24.48 2.43 -24.93
CA SER A 118 -25.31 1.72 -23.94
C SER A 118 -25.13 0.19 -23.98
N SER A 119 -24.91 -0.39 -25.15
CA SER A 119 -24.59 -1.82 -25.29
C SER A 119 -23.13 -2.12 -24.95
N HIS A 120 -22.22 -1.17 -25.17
CA HIS A 120 -20.83 -1.28 -24.76
C HIS A 120 -20.69 -1.31 -23.24
N GLU A 121 -21.52 -0.58 -22.50
CA GLU A 121 -21.54 -0.63 -21.03
C GLU A 121 -21.85 -2.04 -20.52
N VAL A 122 -22.86 -2.71 -21.10
CA VAL A 122 -23.20 -4.10 -20.76
C VAL A 122 -22.04 -5.05 -21.07
N LEU A 123 -21.39 -4.91 -22.23
CA LEU A 123 -20.26 -5.75 -22.61
C LEU A 123 -19.03 -5.49 -21.72
N ALA A 124 -18.77 -4.24 -21.36
CA ALA A 124 -17.70 -3.85 -20.45
C ALA A 124 -17.92 -4.43 -19.05
N GLU A 125 -19.16 -4.51 -18.57
CA GLU A 125 -19.48 -5.14 -17.29
C GLU A 125 -19.24 -6.66 -17.32
N ILE A 126 -19.56 -7.33 -18.43
CA ILE A 126 -19.26 -8.76 -18.61
C ILE A 126 -17.75 -9.00 -18.63
N ASP A 127 -16.99 -8.16 -19.36
CA ASP A 127 -15.53 -8.17 -19.38
C ASP A 127 -14.95 -7.99 -17.96
N ALA A 128 -15.38 -6.94 -17.25
CA ALA A 128 -14.93 -6.66 -15.89
C ALA A 128 -15.22 -7.83 -14.94
N ASN A 129 -16.41 -8.42 -15.00
CA ASN A 129 -16.79 -9.59 -14.19
C ASN A 129 -15.94 -10.82 -14.51
N TYR A 130 -15.57 -11.01 -15.78
CA TYR A 130 -14.68 -12.10 -16.18
C TYR A 130 -13.26 -11.86 -15.64
N ARG A 131 -12.69 -10.67 -15.86
CA ARG A 131 -11.35 -10.31 -15.35
C ARG A 131 -11.26 -10.35 -13.84
N ALA A 132 -12.34 -10.06 -13.12
CA ALA A 132 -12.39 -10.17 -11.67
C ALA A 132 -12.15 -11.61 -11.16
N ARG A 133 -12.46 -12.63 -11.97
CA ARG A 133 -12.30 -14.06 -11.64
C ARG A 133 -10.99 -14.66 -12.13
N LEU A 134 -10.25 -13.95 -12.97
CA LEU A 134 -8.95 -14.41 -13.43
C LEU A 134 -7.97 -14.46 -12.25
N PRO A 135 -7.02 -15.42 -12.24
CA PRO A 135 -5.90 -15.39 -11.31
C PRO A 135 -5.18 -14.03 -11.41
N LYS A 136 -4.83 -13.45 -10.27
CA LYS A 136 -4.14 -12.15 -10.20
C LYS A 136 -2.74 -12.33 -9.63
N VAL A 137 -1.77 -11.63 -10.23
CA VAL A 137 -0.46 -11.39 -9.63
C VAL A 137 -0.45 -10.00 -9.01
N LEU A 138 0.30 -9.84 -7.92
CA LEU A 138 0.47 -8.56 -7.24
C LEU A 138 1.80 -7.97 -7.65
N ARG A 139 1.77 -6.72 -8.12
CA ARG A 139 2.96 -5.95 -8.47
C ARG A 139 3.12 -4.80 -7.50
N PHE A 140 4.32 -4.63 -6.99
CA PHE A 140 4.65 -3.50 -6.13
C PHE A 140 5.82 -2.72 -6.73
N ALA A 141 5.72 -1.40 -6.67
CA ALA A 141 6.82 -0.48 -6.85
C ALA A 141 7.15 0.14 -5.49
N VAL A 142 8.43 0.08 -5.10
CA VAL A 142 8.93 0.66 -3.87
C VAL A 142 10.01 1.68 -4.17
N GLU A 143 9.88 2.81 -3.50
CA GLU A 143 10.45 4.06 -3.95
C GLU A 143 10.93 4.84 -2.72
N VAL A 144 12.23 5.16 -2.64
CA VAL A 144 12.78 6.00 -1.56
C VAL A 144 13.27 7.31 -2.15
N VAL A 145 12.60 8.40 -1.81
CA VAL A 145 12.93 9.77 -2.24
C VAL A 145 13.65 10.52 -1.13
N GLU A 146 14.67 11.29 -1.46
CA GLU A 146 15.32 12.23 -0.56
C GLU A 146 14.99 13.68 -0.93
N ILE A 147 14.47 14.45 0.03
CA ILE A 147 14.03 15.85 -0.15
C ILE A 147 14.71 16.78 0.89
N PRO A 148 14.69 18.10 0.69
CA PRO A 148 15.10 19.06 1.72
C PRO A 148 14.16 18.98 2.93
N GLU A 149 14.70 18.95 4.14
CA GLU A 149 13.91 18.83 5.37
C GLU A 149 12.96 20.03 5.59
N THR A 150 13.26 21.18 4.96
CA THR A 150 12.42 22.38 4.96
C THR A 150 11.04 22.18 4.33
N ASP A 151 10.91 21.23 3.41
CA ASP A 151 9.67 20.98 2.69
C ASP A 151 8.72 20.05 3.46
N LEU A 152 9.30 19.30 4.40
CA LEU A 152 8.63 18.23 5.10
C LEU A 152 7.36 18.69 5.83
N PRO A 153 7.32 19.82 6.57
CA PRO A 153 6.11 20.22 7.29
C PRO A 153 4.87 20.39 6.39
N ASN A 154 5.04 20.97 5.20
CA ASN A 154 3.94 21.19 4.26
C ASN A 154 3.52 19.90 3.55
N LEU A 155 4.50 19.08 3.15
CA LEU A 155 4.23 17.78 2.54
C LEU A 155 3.47 16.88 3.50
N LEU A 156 3.93 16.75 4.75
CA LEU A 156 3.28 15.89 5.73
C LEU A 156 1.87 16.35 6.08
N LYS A 157 1.63 17.67 6.12
CA LYS A 157 0.28 18.20 6.33
C LYS A 157 -0.67 17.74 5.22
N ARG A 158 -0.23 17.76 3.96
CA ARG A 158 -1.02 17.30 2.81
C ARG A 158 -1.18 15.78 2.81
N ALA A 159 -0.13 15.03 3.13
CA ALA A 159 -0.14 13.58 3.09
C ALA A 159 -1.20 12.97 4.04
N VAL A 160 -1.37 13.54 5.24
CA VAL A 160 -2.36 13.06 6.22
C VAL A 160 -3.81 13.26 5.73
N GLU A 161 -4.05 14.22 4.84
CA GLU A 161 -5.38 14.53 4.29
C GLU A 161 -5.74 13.68 3.05
N LEU A 162 -4.78 12.92 2.51
CA LEU A 162 -4.93 12.19 1.26
C LEU A 162 -4.93 10.67 1.49
N PRO A 163 -5.95 9.94 0.99
CA PRO A 163 -5.95 8.49 1.01
C PRO A 163 -5.04 7.88 -0.06
N ASP A 164 -4.56 8.64 -1.03
CA ASP A 164 -3.61 8.22 -2.06
C ASP A 164 -2.55 9.32 -2.24
N HIS A 165 -1.27 8.93 -2.21
CA HIS A 165 -0.12 9.83 -2.26
C HIS A 165 0.53 9.94 -3.65
N ALA A 166 -0.09 9.39 -4.70
CA ALA A 166 0.43 9.42 -6.07
C ALA A 166 0.74 10.85 -6.54
N THR A 167 -0.16 11.80 -6.28
CA THR A 167 0.05 13.21 -6.63
C THR A 167 1.27 13.82 -5.93
N ILE A 168 1.51 13.48 -4.65
CA ILE A 168 2.71 13.95 -3.93
C ILE A 168 3.97 13.34 -4.56
N ARG A 169 3.94 12.04 -4.87
CA ARG A 169 5.05 11.32 -5.49
C ARG A 169 5.38 11.90 -6.87
N ASP A 170 4.38 12.18 -7.70
CA ASP A 170 4.57 12.72 -9.05
C ASP A 170 5.10 14.17 -9.01
N GLU A 171 4.62 15.01 -8.09
CA GLU A 171 5.17 16.35 -7.85
C GLU A 171 6.66 16.31 -7.46
N LEU A 172 7.07 15.31 -6.66
CA LEU A 172 8.48 15.11 -6.31
C LEU A 172 9.31 14.63 -7.51
N GLU A 173 8.72 13.83 -8.40
CA GLU A 173 9.38 13.38 -9.63
C GLU A 173 9.71 14.55 -10.56
N GLU A 174 8.79 15.51 -10.73
CA GLU A 174 9.02 16.71 -11.55
C GLU A 174 10.18 17.57 -11.04
N ARG A 175 10.45 17.55 -9.73
CA ARG A 175 11.49 18.35 -9.08
C ARG A 175 12.90 17.78 -9.26
N ILE A 176 13.06 16.51 -9.66
CA ILE A 176 14.38 15.88 -9.84
C ILE A 176 15.25 16.66 -10.82
N ALA A 177 14.66 17.20 -11.89
CA ALA A 177 15.39 17.99 -12.88
C ALA A 177 16.00 19.28 -12.28
N ALA A 178 15.43 19.80 -11.19
CA ALA A 178 15.96 20.96 -10.46
C ALA A 178 17.07 20.60 -9.47
N GLY A 179 17.28 19.31 -9.17
CA GLY A 179 18.36 18.80 -8.30
C GLY A 179 18.12 18.97 -6.79
N ASP A 180 16.94 19.43 -6.38
CA ASP A 180 16.52 19.55 -4.99
C ASP A 180 15.95 18.24 -4.42
N VAL A 181 15.49 17.33 -5.29
CA VAL A 181 14.97 16.00 -4.97
C VAL A 181 15.84 14.89 -5.61
N GLN A 182 16.02 13.78 -4.92
CA GLN A 182 16.79 12.62 -5.43
C GLN A 182 16.07 11.29 -5.17
N TRP A 183 16.00 10.41 -6.19
CA TRP A 183 15.64 9.01 -5.99
C TRP A 183 16.84 8.21 -5.50
N LEU A 184 16.70 7.59 -4.33
CA LEU A 184 17.72 6.68 -3.78
C LEU A 184 17.44 5.23 -4.16
N VAL A 185 16.16 4.84 -4.11
CA VAL A 185 15.71 3.48 -4.42
C VAL A 185 14.53 3.56 -5.36
N THR A 186 14.57 2.78 -6.43
CA THR A 186 13.43 2.48 -7.30
C THR A 186 13.49 0.99 -7.62
N SER A 187 12.56 0.24 -7.04
CA SER A 187 12.54 -1.22 -7.16
C SER A 187 11.14 -1.71 -7.48
N GLN A 188 11.03 -2.81 -8.21
CA GLN A 188 9.76 -3.47 -8.50
C GLN A 188 9.84 -4.95 -8.16
N LEU A 189 8.75 -5.50 -7.62
CA LEU A 189 8.58 -6.93 -7.40
C LEU A 189 7.19 -7.41 -7.85
N GLU A 190 7.12 -8.67 -8.24
CA GLU A 190 5.88 -9.38 -8.54
C GLU A 190 5.78 -10.60 -7.62
N THR A 191 4.61 -10.84 -7.05
CA THR A 191 4.32 -11.99 -6.17
C THR A 191 2.87 -12.43 -6.32
N THR A 192 2.51 -13.55 -5.69
CA THR A 192 1.12 -14.00 -5.57
C THR A 192 0.56 -13.66 -4.19
N SER A 193 -0.77 -13.62 -4.07
CA SER A 193 -1.43 -13.40 -2.79
C SER A 193 -1.07 -14.50 -1.77
N GLY A 194 -0.69 -14.09 -0.56
CA GLY A 194 -0.28 -14.98 0.54
C GLY A 194 1.16 -15.50 0.42
N GLN A 195 1.94 -15.02 -0.55
CA GLN A 195 3.33 -15.41 -0.72
C GLN A 195 4.27 -14.24 -0.39
N ARG A 196 5.15 -14.45 0.60
CA ARG A 196 6.24 -13.54 0.90
C ARG A 196 7.29 -13.54 -0.21
N SER A 197 7.73 -12.34 -0.59
CA SER A 197 8.80 -12.11 -1.55
C SER A 197 9.77 -11.05 -1.03
N SER A 198 11.01 -11.04 -1.52
CA SER A 198 12.04 -10.08 -1.08
C SER A 198 12.86 -9.50 -2.24
N ILE A 199 13.44 -8.33 -2.00
CA ILE A 199 14.44 -7.66 -2.83
C ILE A 199 15.70 -7.45 -1.98
N HIS A 200 16.86 -7.80 -2.53
CA HIS A 200 18.17 -7.47 -1.97
C HIS A 200 18.97 -6.73 -3.04
N ALA A 201 19.08 -5.42 -2.90
CA ALA A 201 19.83 -4.52 -3.77
C ALA A 201 20.97 -3.89 -2.96
N SER A 202 22.00 -4.70 -2.70
CA SER A 202 23.13 -4.34 -1.85
C SER A 202 24.48 -4.57 -2.53
N LEU A 203 25.45 -3.75 -2.14
CA LEU A 203 26.87 -3.95 -2.34
C LEU A 203 27.43 -4.66 -1.10
N ASP A 204 28.19 -5.74 -1.31
CA ASP A 204 28.96 -6.38 -0.25
C ASP A 204 30.17 -5.49 0.09
N ALA A 205 30.04 -4.69 1.15
CA ALA A 205 31.11 -3.87 1.68
C ALA A 205 31.95 -4.66 2.70
N ALA A 206 33.27 -4.44 2.68
CA ALA A 206 34.15 -4.98 3.71
C ALA A 206 34.10 -4.06 4.95
N ASP A 207 33.69 -4.60 6.10
CA ASP A 207 33.69 -3.90 7.38
C ASP A 207 34.80 -4.47 8.27
N LEU A 208 35.65 -3.61 8.82
CA LEU A 208 36.80 -4.06 9.62
C LEU A 208 36.30 -4.57 10.99
N GLU A 209 36.52 -5.86 11.25
CA GLU A 209 36.05 -6.56 12.46
C GLU A 209 37.15 -6.62 13.53
N SER A 210 38.35 -7.08 13.13
CA SER A 210 39.50 -7.19 14.03
C SER A 210 40.84 -6.96 13.33
N VAL A 211 41.84 -6.59 14.12
CA VAL A 211 43.24 -6.44 13.69
C VAL A 211 44.08 -7.41 14.50
N GLU A 212 44.99 -8.09 13.82
CA GLU A 212 45.89 -9.09 14.36
C GLU A 212 47.33 -8.61 14.25
N VAL A 213 48.10 -8.62 15.34
CA VAL A 213 49.50 -8.20 15.36
C VAL A 213 50.37 -9.30 15.96
N ALA A 214 51.25 -9.87 15.14
CA ALA A 214 52.21 -10.87 15.58
C ALA A 214 53.37 -10.23 16.36
N GLU A 215 54.04 -11.02 17.21
CA GLU A 215 55.27 -10.58 17.92
C GLU A 215 56.37 -10.04 16.97
N SER A 216 56.40 -10.51 15.72
CA SER A 216 57.32 -10.04 14.69
C SER A 216 57.01 -8.63 14.17
N GLY A 217 55.89 -8.03 14.58
CA GLY A 217 55.35 -6.78 14.08
C GLY A 217 54.53 -6.93 12.79
N ALA A 218 54.31 -8.16 12.29
CA ALA A 218 53.44 -8.39 11.14
C ALA A 218 51.97 -8.16 11.52
N THR A 219 51.24 -7.40 10.70
CA THR A 219 49.83 -7.06 10.93
C THR A 219 48.90 -7.75 9.93
N GLY A 220 47.81 -8.32 10.41
CA GLY A 220 46.67 -8.83 9.64
C GLY A 220 45.39 -8.07 9.98
N ALA A 221 44.40 -8.11 9.09
CA ALA A 221 43.09 -7.51 9.31
C ALA A 221 42.00 -8.49 8.87
N VAL A 222 41.03 -8.72 9.75
CA VAL A 222 39.84 -9.53 9.48
C VAL A 222 38.70 -8.59 9.16
N HIS A 223 38.01 -8.85 8.06
CA HIS A 223 36.86 -8.08 7.62
C HIS A 223 35.63 -8.98 7.61
N ASP A 224 34.52 -8.47 8.11
CA ASP A 224 33.21 -9.06 7.91
C ASP A 224 32.57 -8.50 6.63
N ARG A 225 31.59 -9.22 6.09
CA ARG A 225 30.78 -8.77 4.96
C ARG A 225 29.57 -8.02 5.49
N ARG A 226 29.44 -6.77 5.06
CA ARG A 226 28.28 -5.94 5.39
C ARG A 226 27.53 -5.57 4.13
N ASN A 227 26.21 -5.75 4.16
CA ASN A 227 25.35 -5.33 3.07
C ASN A 227 25.16 -3.82 3.15
N GLU A 228 25.65 -3.09 2.16
CA GLU A 228 25.37 -1.67 1.94
C GLU A 228 24.29 -1.55 0.86
N GLY A 229 23.15 -0.94 1.15
CA GLY A 229 22.08 -0.77 0.19
C GLY A 229 20.70 -1.07 0.76
N PHE A 230 19.79 -1.49 -0.12
CA PHE A 230 18.37 -1.62 0.17
C PHE A 230 17.94 -3.10 0.22
N GLU A 231 17.24 -3.46 1.28
CA GLU A 231 16.57 -4.75 1.45
C GLU A 231 15.08 -4.50 1.69
N LEU A 232 14.24 -5.39 1.17
CA LEU A 232 12.79 -5.29 1.35
C LEU A 232 12.20 -6.69 1.42
N GLU A 233 11.39 -6.95 2.43
CA GLU A 233 10.42 -8.04 2.41
C GLU A 233 9.00 -7.48 2.22
N VAL A 234 8.19 -8.18 1.41
CA VAL A 234 6.77 -7.87 1.20
C VAL A 234 5.96 -9.14 1.38
N ASP A 235 4.91 -9.05 2.19
CA ASP A 235 3.96 -10.13 2.49
C ASP A 235 2.53 -9.64 2.23
N PRO A 236 2.02 -9.83 1.00
CA PRO A 236 0.74 -9.27 0.59
C PRO A 236 -0.39 -10.31 0.51
N VAL A 237 -1.61 -9.89 0.82
CA VAL A 237 -2.84 -10.69 0.71
C VAL A 237 -3.87 -9.90 -0.10
N LEU A 238 -4.38 -10.50 -1.17
CA LEU A 238 -5.46 -9.96 -1.97
C LEU A 238 -6.81 -10.31 -1.33
N GLY A 239 -7.64 -9.30 -1.10
CA GLY A 239 -9.00 -9.44 -0.60
C GLY A 239 -9.90 -10.22 -1.57
N ALA A 240 -11.02 -10.73 -1.06
CA ALA A 240 -11.98 -11.50 -1.85
C ALA A 240 -12.65 -10.68 -2.97
N ASP A 241 -12.63 -9.34 -2.86
CA ASP A 241 -13.06 -8.41 -3.89
C ASP A 241 -12.08 -8.33 -5.08
N GLY A 242 -10.87 -8.88 -4.92
CA GLY A 242 -9.81 -8.89 -5.91
C GLY A 242 -9.21 -7.51 -6.22
N VAL A 243 -9.49 -6.50 -5.39
CA VAL A 243 -9.01 -5.12 -5.58
C VAL A 243 -8.40 -4.52 -4.32
N THR A 244 -8.81 -4.98 -3.14
CA THR A 244 -8.20 -4.59 -1.86
C THR A 244 -6.97 -5.43 -1.59
N ILE A 245 -5.85 -4.80 -1.24
CA ILE A 245 -4.56 -5.45 -0.99
C ILE A 245 -4.12 -5.10 0.44
N ASP A 246 -4.01 -6.12 1.28
CA ASP A 246 -3.35 -6.02 2.58
C ASP A 246 -1.86 -6.29 2.41
N VAL A 247 -1.00 -5.45 2.97
CA VAL A 247 0.45 -5.57 2.78
C VAL A 247 1.19 -5.34 4.10
N ASN A 248 2.07 -6.26 4.45
CA ASN A 248 3.10 -6.05 5.46
C ASN A 248 4.46 -5.89 4.77
N LEU A 249 5.27 -4.93 5.22
CA LEU A 249 6.58 -4.67 4.64
C LEU A 249 7.67 -4.58 5.71
N ALA A 250 8.90 -4.89 5.32
CA ALA A 250 10.09 -4.67 6.13
C ALA A 250 11.25 -4.08 5.29
N PRO A 251 11.11 -2.85 4.77
CA PRO A 251 12.20 -2.12 4.14
C PRO A 251 13.33 -1.80 5.11
N LYS A 252 14.56 -1.98 4.63
CA LYS A 252 15.79 -1.68 5.33
C LYS A 252 16.77 -1.01 4.38
N LEU A 253 17.39 0.09 4.82
CA LEU A 253 18.42 0.81 4.09
C LEU A 253 19.66 0.94 4.98
N ILE A 254 20.80 0.50 4.48
CA ILE A 254 22.11 0.60 5.16
C ILE A 254 23.04 1.43 4.28
N GLU A 255 23.70 2.43 4.86
CA GLU A 255 24.67 3.26 4.15
C GLU A 255 25.86 3.66 5.05
N PRO A 256 27.04 3.89 4.47
CA PRO A 256 28.15 4.47 5.21
C PRO A 256 27.89 5.96 5.46
N THR A 257 28.20 6.44 6.67
CA THR A 257 28.12 7.88 6.98
C THR A 257 29.29 8.69 6.41
N GLY A 258 30.36 8.02 5.94
CA GLY A 258 31.65 8.63 5.62
C GLY A 258 32.50 8.97 6.86
N GLU A 259 31.94 8.84 8.07
CA GLU A 259 32.68 9.03 9.31
C GLU A 259 33.37 7.73 9.74
N THR A 260 34.56 7.86 10.34
CA THR A 260 35.29 6.73 10.92
C THR A 260 35.65 7.04 12.36
N ARG A 261 35.61 6.03 13.22
CA ARG A 261 35.97 6.14 14.64
C ARG A 261 37.23 5.34 14.93
N LEU A 262 38.19 5.98 15.61
CA LEU A 262 39.37 5.29 16.13
C LEU A 262 39.05 4.75 17.53
N LEU A 263 39.05 3.44 17.66
CA LEU A 263 38.89 2.73 18.91
C LEU A 263 40.27 2.35 19.40
N THR A 264 40.58 2.62 20.66
CA THR A 264 41.90 2.34 21.23
C THR A 264 41.77 1.27 22.31
N GLY A 265 42.44 0.13 22.13
CA GLY A 265 42.40 -1.00 23.04
C GLY A 265 43.64 -1.09 23.94
N PRO A 266 43.54 -1.81 25.07
CA PRO A 266 44.72 -2.16 25.85
C PRO A 266 45.61 -3.10 25.05
N ASN A 267 46.91 -2.85 25.05
CA ASN A 267 47.90 -3.75 24.45
C ASN A 267 48.38 -4.78 25.50
N PRO A 268 48.06 -6.08 25.37
CA PRO A 268 48.55 -7.14 26.24
C PRO A 268 50.07 -7.33 26.26
N ALA A 269 50.80 -6.97 25.19
CA ALA A 269 52.26 -7.03 25.11
C ALA A 269 52.99 -5.77 25.69
N GLY A 270 52.24 -4.78 26.19
CA GLY A 270 52.79 -3.60 26.87
C GLY A 270 53.40 -2.52 25.96
N GLN A 271 53.33 -2.68 24.63
CA GLN A 271 53.86 -1.72 23.65
C GLN A 271 52.81 -0.69 23.20
N GLY A 272 52.34 0.17 24.11
CA GLY A 272 51.44 1.29 23.76
C GLY A 272 50.07 0.86 23.23
N ALA A 273 49.11 1.77 23.14
CA ALA A 273 47.75 1.42 22.76
C ALA A 273 47.62 1.19 21.24
N GLN A 274 47.05 0.06 20.83
CA GLN A 274 46.71 -0.20 19.43
C GLN A 274 45.31 0.31 19.13
N GLY A 275 45.13 0.86 17.93
CA GLY A 275 43.86 1.46 17.53
C GLY A 275 43.29 0.87 16.25
N ILE A 276 41.98 0.58 16.25
CA ILE A 276 41.21 0.15 15.09
C ILE A 276 40.37 1.33 14.60
N ARG A 277 40.46 1.64 13.32
CA ARG A 277 39.61 2.66 12.69
C ARG A 277 38.46 1.97 11.97
N ARG A 278 37.23 2.13 12.45
CA ARG A 278 36.03 1.50 11.89
C ARG A 278 35.06 2.54 11.32
N GLN A 279 34.37 2.17 10.24
CA GLN A 279 33.33 2.96 9.61
C GLN A 279 32.11 3.08 10.55
N VAL A 280 31.52 4.28 10.61
CA VAL A 280 30.20 4.47 11.22
C VAL A 280 29.13 4.26 10.16
N TRP A 281 28.18 3.39 10.44
CA TRP A 281 27.08 3.05 9.55
C TRP A 281 25.81 3.78 9.96
N TYR A 282 24.96 4.07 8.99
CA TYR A 282 23.61 4.54 9.22
C TYR A 282 22.63 3.50 8.70
N GLN A 283 21.65 3.16 9.53
CA GLN A 283 20.66 2.14 9.22
C GLN A 283 19.27 2.71 9.45
N SER A 284 18.38 2.42 8.52
CA SER A 284 16.96 2.78 8.60
C SER A 284 16.12 1.53 8.35
N GLU A 285 15.20 1.25 9.25
CA GLU A 285 14.28 0.12 9.21
C GLU A 285 12.88 0.62 9.50
N VAL A 286 11.91 0.21 8.68
CA VAL A 286 10.50 0.55 8.86
C VAL A 286 9.71 -0.75 8.75
N GLN A 287 8.74 -0.98 9.63
CA GLN A 287 7.85 -2.14 9.59
C GLN A 287 6.37 -1.70 9.45
N PRO A 288 6.00 -1.09 8.31
CA PRO A 288 4.64 -0.61 8.09
C PRO A 288 3.70 -1.78 7.76
N SER A 289 2.42 -1.56 8.01
CA SER A 289 1.33 -2.44 7.62
C SER A 289 0.20 -1.62 7.04
N THR A 290 -0.29 -1.95 5.85
CA THR A 290 -1.31 -1.13 5.19
C THR A 290 -2.36 -1.99 4.50
N THR A 291 -3.50 -1.37 4.23
CA THR A 291 -4.55 -1.83 3.34
C THR A 291 -4.71 -0.77 2.26
N MET A 292 -4.59 -1.17 1.00
CA MET A 292 -4.66 -0.27 -0.15
C MET A 292 -5.54 -0.84 -1.26
N GLN A 293 -6.09 0.01 -2.11
CA GLN A 293 -6.73 -0.43 -3.35
C GLN A 293 -5.69 -0.65 -4.43
N THR A 294 -6.01 -1.50 -5.40
CA THR A 294 -5.20 -1.67 -6.61
C THR A 294 -5.05 -0.34 -7.35
N GLY A 295 -3.80 0.08 -7.57
CA GLY A 295 -3.44 1.34 -8.20
C GLY A 295 -3.03 2.45 -7.23
N ASP A 296 -3.32 2.31 -5.93
CA ASP A 296 -2.98 3.32 -4.92
C ASP A 296 -1.46 3.49 -4.77
N CYS A 297 -1.05 4.69 -4.36
CA CYS A 297 0.28 4.98 -3.84
C CYS A 297 0.20 5.39 -2.36
N ARG A 298 1.11 4.87 -1.52
CA ARG A 298 1.14 5.08 -0.06
C ARG A 298 2.50 5.61 0.40
N LEU A 299 2.50 6.69 1.18
CA LEU A 299 3.64 7.18 1.94
C LEU A 299 3.70 6.44 3.29
N LEU A 300 4.56 5.43 3.36
CA LEU A 300 4.60 4.49 4.48
C LEU A 300 5.59 4.88 5.59
N GLY A 301 6.59 5.69 5.26
CA GLY A 301 7.69 6.01 6.15
C GLY A 301 8.36 7.34 5.83
N VAL A 302 8.72 8.08 6.87
CA VAL A 302 9.58 9.26 6.77
C VAL A 302 10.63 9.23 7.86
N TRP A 303 11.89 9.52 7.52
CA TRP A 303 12.99 9.60 8.48
C TRP A 303 14.10 10.55 7.99
N PRO A 304 14.96 11.09 8.88
CA PRO A 304 16.07 11.95 8.48
C PRO A 304 17.19 11.19 7.75
N THR A 305 18.13 11.92 7.17
CA THR A 305 19.40 11.36 6.66
C THR A 305 20.49 11.35 7.73
N SER A 306 21.56 10.57 7.52
CA SER A 306 22.71 10.53 8.42
C SER A 306 23.43 11.88 8.62
N GLN A 307 23.42 12.74 7.61
CA GLN A 307 24.07 14.06 7.64
C GLN A 307 23.13 15.20 8.07
N GLY A 308 21.82 14.95 8.17
CA GLY A 308 20.80 15.94 8.50
C GLY A 308 20.52 16.94 7.37
N GLY A 309 19.46 17.75 7.53
CA GLY A 309 19.05 18.76 6.54
C GLY A 309 18.27 18.21 5.33
N ARG A 310 18.22 16.88 5.21
CA ARG A 310 17.39 16.17 4.24
C ARG A 310 16.62 15.04 4.93
N ALA A 311 15.45 14.74 4.38
CA ALA A 311 14.56 13.67 4.84
C ALA A 311 14.30 12.68 3.71
N ARG A 312 14.04 11.43 4.08
CA ARG A 312 13.69 10.34 3.18
C ARG A 312 12.24 9.98 3.31
N LEU A 313 11.61 9.66 2.18
CA LEU A 313 10.21 9.29 2.05
C LEU A 313 10.14 7.94 1.37
N LEU A 314 9.44 7.00 1.99
CA LEU A 314 9.17 5.67 1.46
C LEU A 314 7.78 5.62 0.85
N PHE A 315 7.72 5.46 -0.47
CA PHE A 315 6.50 5.23 -1.22
C PHE A 315 6.35 3.76 -1.60
N LEU A 316 5.11 3.28 -1.54
CA LEU A 316 4.67 1.98 -2.06
C LEU A 316 3.52 2.20 -3.03
N SER A 317 3.65 1.70 -4.25
CA SER A 317 2.53 1.59 -5.18
C SER A 317 2.22 0.12 -5.43
N GLY A 318 0.95 -0.28 -5.41
CA GLY A 318 0.53 -1.69 -5.47
C GLY A 318 -0.57 -1.92 -6.49
N MET A 319 -0.46 -2.95 -7.32
CA MET A 319 -1.45 -3.28 -8.34
C MET A 319 -1.73 -4.78 -8.39
N ALA A 320 -3.02 -5.14 -8.41
CA ALA A 320 -3.48 -6.49 -8.68
C ALA A 320 -3.74 -6.64 -10.19
N VAL A 321 -2.89 -7.41 -10.86
CA VAL A 321 -2.93 -7.57 -12.32
C VAL A 321 -3.49 -8.94 -12.66
N ALA A 322 -4.59 -8.96 -13.42
CA ALA A 322 -5.12 -10.20 -13.96
C ALA A 322 -4.10 -10.87 -14.89
N VAL A 323 -3.85 -12.16 -14.68
CA VAL A 323 -3.02 -12.97 -15.56
C VAL A 323 -3.84 -13.31 -16.80
N GLU A 324 -3.66 -12.49 -17.83
CA GLU A 324 -4.36 -12.67 -19.08
C GLU A 324 -3.52 -13.46 -20.10
N PRO A 325 -4.15 -14.34 -20.89
CA PRO A 325 -3.47 -14.90 -22.07
C PRO A 325 -3.12 -13.75 -23.02
N ARG A 326 -1.81 -13.58 -23.27
CA ARG A 326 -1.29 -12.58 -24.22
C ARG A 326 -1.44 -13.09 -25.64
N PHE A 327 -2.34 -12.54 -26.45
CA PHE A 327 -2.29 -12.67 -27.89
C PHE A 327 -3.11 -11.58 -28.60
N THR A 328 -2.61 -11.14 -29.75
CA THR A 328 -3.28 -10.21 -30.67
C THR A 328 -4.30 -11.00 -31.48
N SER A 329 -5.57 -10.59 -31.45
CA SER A 329 -6.62 -11.19 -32.29
C SER A 329 -6.88 -10.30 -33.51
N PRO A 330 -7.03 -10.86 -34.72
CA PRO A 330 -7.27 -10.07 -35.93
C PRO A 330 -8.72 -9.55 -36.03
N VAL A 331 -9.61 -9.96 -35.12
CA VAL A 331 -11.05 -9.69 -35.22
C VAL A 331 -11.43 -8.21 -35.14
N GLU A 332 -10.62 -7.39 -34.46
CA GLU A 332 -10.83 -5.93 -34.40
C GLU A 332 -10.52 -5.27 -35.75
N GLU A 333 -9.40 -5.66 -36.37
CA GLU A 333 -9.00 -5.22 -37.70
C GLU A 333 -10.02 -5.68 -38.75
N TRP A 334 -10.40 -6.96 -38.72
CA TRP A 334 -11.43 -7.51 -39.60
C TRP A 334 -12.76 -6.77 -39.49
N LEU A 335 -13.21 -6.47 -38.27
CA LEU A 335 -14.47 -5.75 -38.07
C LEU A 335 -14.37 -4.30 -38.55
N THR A 336 -13.21 -3.66 -38.36
CA THR A 336 -12.95 -2.29 -38.81
C THR A 336 -12.94 -2.20 -40.34
N GLU A 337 -12.28 -3.14 -41.02
CA GLU A 337 -12.15 -3.13 -42.48
C GLU A 337 -13.39 -3.64 -43.22
N GLN A 338 -14.01 -4.72 -42.71
CA GLN A 338 -15.06 -5.44 -43.41
C GLN A 338 -16.45 -5.22 -42.82
N GLY A 339 -16.56 -4.64 -41.62
CA GLY A 339 -17.83 -4.47 -40.91
C GLY A 339 -18.86 -3.68 -41.72
N GLU A 340 -18.44 -2.62 -42.41
CA GLU A 340 -19.33 -1.80 -43.23
C GLU A 340 -19.88 -2.53 -44.46
N VAL A 341 -19.09 -3.43 -45.04
CA VAL A 341 -19.50 -4.28 -46.17
C VAL A 341 -20.45 -5.39 -45.72
N VAL A 342 -20.26 -5.90 -44.50
CA VAL A 342 -21.11 -6.94 -43.91
C VAL A 342 -22.49 -6.39 -43.58
N GLU A 343 -22.55 -5.27 -42.87
CA GLU A 343 -23.78 -4.56 -42.50
C GLU A 343 -23.43 -3.08 -42.35
N GLY A 344 -24.08 -2.18 -43.08
CA GLY A 344 -23.79 -0.75 -42.98
C GLY A 344 -24.10 -0.21 -41.59
N THR A 345 -23.27 0.70 -41.10
CA THR A 345 -23.46 1.32 -39.78
C THR A 345 -24.74 2.15 -39.79
N PRO A 346 -25.73 1.86 -38.92
CA PRO A 346 -26.93 2.67 -38.86
C PRO A 346 -26.64 4.09 -38.39
N ASP A 347 -27.57 5.01 -38.67
CA ASP A 347 -27.53 6.34 -38.07
C ASP A 347 -27.53 6.25 -36.53
N ALA A 348 -26.91 7.23 -35.88
CA ALA A 348 -26.88 7.32 -34.42
C ALA A 348 -28.31 7.29 -33.86
N ILE A 349 -28.52 6.48 -32.82
CA ILE A 349 -29.81 6.42 -32.15
C ILE A 349 -29.98 7.75 -31.42
N LYS A 350 -30.92 8.57 -31.89
CA LYS A 350 -31.35 9.79 -31.20
C LYS A 350 -32.38 9.39 -30.16
N PHE A 351 -32.03 9.50 -28.89
CA PHE A 351 -33.03 9.44 -27.84
C PHE A 351 -33.94 10.67 -27.97
N PRO A 352 -35.27 10.54 -27.87
CA PRO A 352 -36.16 11.68 -27.92
C PRO A 352 -35.78 12.67 -26.82
N GLU A 353 -35.68 13.96 -27.18
CA GLU A 353 -35.12 15.05 -26.36
C GLU A 353 -35.96 15.40 -25.10
N ASN A 354 -37.00 14.62 -24.78
CA ASN A 354 -37.76 14.68 -23.54
C ASN A 354 -38.65 13.45 -23.41
N ASP A 355 -38.21 12.45 -22.63
CA ASP A 355 -39.13 11.64 -21.81
C ASP A 355 -38.37 10.80 -20.75
N LEU A 356 -37.40 11.40 -20.05
CA LEU A 356 -36.99 10.88 -18.75
C LEU A 356 -38.11 11.23 -17.76
N GLY A 357 -39.18 10.43 -17.77
CA GLY A 357 -40.33 10.52 -16.89
C GLY A 357 -39.94 10.34 -15.42
N ILE A 358 -39.35 11.38 -14.84
CA ILE A 358 -39.34 11.61 -13.41
C ILE A 358 -40.64 12.39 -13.15
N PRO A 359 -41.65 11.78 -12.50
CA PRO A 359 -42.87 12.50 -12.14
C PRO A 359 -42.54 13.77 -11.36
N GLU A 360 -43.30 14.84 -11.60
CA GLU A 360 -43.11 16.15 -10.95
C GLU A 360 -43.01 15.99 -9.41
N GLY A 361 -41.88 16.38 -8.82
CA GLY A 361 -41.61 16.24 -7.38
C GLY A 361 -40.77 15.02 -6.94
N MET A 362 -40.29 14.20 -7.88
CA MET A 362 -39.34 13.12 -7.60
C MET A 362 -37.91 13.48 -8.01
N VAL A 363 -36.94 12.86 -7.36
CA VAL A 363 -35.51 12.94 -7.66
C VAL A 363 -34.95 11.54 -7.79
N GLU A 364 -33.95 11.38 -8.66
CA GLU A 364 -33.18 10.16 -8.82
C GLU A 364 -31.78 10.36 -8.26
N ARG A 365 -31.27 9.38 -7.52
CA ARG A 365 -29.91 9.36 -6.99
C ARG A 365 -29.34 7.95 -7.01
N THR A 366 -28.05 7.85 -7.24
CA THR A 366 -27.28 6.62 -7.17
C THR A 366 -26.50 6.59 -5.86
N PHE A 367 -26.56 5.47 -5.16
CA PHE A 367 -25.83 5.22 -3.91
C PHE A 367 -24.96 3.97 -4.05
N ARG A 368 -23.86 3.90 -3.31
CA ARG A 368 -23.07 2.66 -3.22
C ARG A 368 -23.51 1.86 -1.99
N VAL A 369 -23.81 0.58 -2.16
CA VAL A 369 -24.25 -0.33 -1.10
C VAL A 369 -23.48 -1.66 -1.18
N PRO A 370 -23.34 -2.41 -0.08
CA PRO A 370 -22.63 -3.68 -0.08
C PRO A 370 -23.17 -4.69 -1.12
N PRO A 371 -22.35 -5.60 -1.68
CA PRO A 371 -22.78 -6.62 -2.65
C PRO A 371 -23.91 -7.53 -2.14
N ASP A 372 -24.03 -7.66 -0.81
CA ASP A 372 -25.05 -8.44 -0.12
C ASP A 372 -26.25 -7.60 0.35
N PHE A 373 -26.44 -6.39 -0.17
CA PHE A 373 -27.56 -5.50 0.16
C PHE A 373 -28.94 -6.18 0.11
N LEU A 374 -29.17 -7.05 -0.87
CA LEU A 374 -30.45 -7.78 -1.02
C LEU A 374 -30.71 -8.82 0.08
N SER A 375 -29.67 -9.24 0.80
CA SER A 375 -29.76 -10.23 1.88
C SER A 375 -30.23 -9.60 3.20
N ILE A 376 -30.16 -8.26 3.33
CA ILE A 376 -30.46 -7.53 4.56
C ILE A 376 -31.96 -7.43 4.84
N GLY A 377 -32.80 -7.46 3.79
CA GLY A 377 -34.25 -7.45 3.95
C GLY A 377 -34.84 -8.76 4.48
N GLY A 378 -34.04 -9.85 4.45
CA GLY A 378 -34.46 -11.16 4.90
C GLY A 378 -34.49 -11.20 6.42
N ASN A 379 -35.69 -11.11 7.00
CA ASN A 379 -35.91 -11.46 8.40
C ASN A 379 -35.84 -12.99 8.55
N SER A 380 -34.69 -13.60 8.24
CA SER A 380 -34.36 -14.94 8.70
C SER A 380 -33.64 -14.79 10.03
N SER A 381 -34.42 -14.93 11.10
CA SER A 381 -33.96 -15.61 12.29
C SER A 381 -33.52 -17.03 11.89
N SER A 382 -32.36 -17.15 11.23
CA SER A 382 -31.69 -18.42 11.03
C SER A 382 -30.91 -18.68 12.31
N ALA A 383 -31.58 -19.36 13.24
CA ALA A 383 -30.89 -20.19 14.22
C ALA A 383 -29.76 -20.95 13.49
N ALA A 384 -28.57 -20.91 14.06
CA ALA A 384 -27.38 -21.58 13.55
C ALA A 384 -27.74 -22.97 13.01
N SER A 385 -27.60 -23.18 11.70
CA SER A 385 -27.71 -24.50 11.11
C SER A 385 -26.51 -25.30 11.58
N ASP A 386 -26.74 -26.18 12.55
CA ASP A 386 -25.77 -27.15 13.05
C ASP A 386 -25.24 -28.02 11.89
N PRO A 387 -23.93 -28.00 11.58
CA PRO A 387 -23.33 -28.77 10.50
C PRO A 387 -23.30 -30.29 10.73
N PHE A 388 -23.88 -30.78 11.84
CA PHE A 388 -23.96 -32.22 12.18
C PHE A 388 -25.38 -32.82 12.17
N ALA A 389 -26.40 -32.09 11.72
CA ALA A 389 -27.76 -32.64 11.62
C ALA A 389 -27.91 -33.64 10.45
N SER A 390 -28.64 -34.74 10.70
CA SER A 390 -28.78 -35.91 9.80
C SER A 390 -29.53 -35.62 8.47
N PRO A 391 -29.31 -36.41 7.40
CA PRO A 391 -29.59 -36.00 6.01
C PRO A 391 -31.04 -36.26 5.54
N ASP A 392 -32.03 -36.10 6.42
CA ASP A 392 -33.45 -36.24 6.07
C ASP A 392 -34.23 -34.98 6.45
N SER A 393 -34.16 -33.97 5.58
CA SER A 393 -35.09 -32.84 5.51
C SER A 393 -35.03 -32.19 4.12
N PRO A 394 -36.14 -31.59 3.65
CA PRO A 394 -36.50 -31.50 2.24
C PRO A 394 -35.68 -30.46 1.46
N GLU A 395 -35.76 -30.58 0.13
CA GLU A 395 -35.14 -29.74 -0.89
C GLU A 395 -34.96 -28.26 -0.50
N PRO A 396 -33.84 -27.62 -0.93
CA PRO A 396 -33.57 -26.23 -0.59
C PRO A 396 -34.73 -25.36 -1.08
N THR A 397 -35.48 -24.80 -0.14
CA THR A 397 -36.50 -23.81 -0.44
C THR A 397 -35.80 -22.65 -1.13
N MET A 398 -36.22 -22.32 -2.37
CA MET A 398 -35.68 -21.18 -3.11
C MET A 398 -35.61 -19.97 -2.18
N LEU A 399 -34.40 -19.46 -1.93
CA LEU A 399 -34.21 -18.14 -1.33
C LEU A 399 -35.00 -17.15 -2.19
N VAL A 400 -36.12 -16.65 -1.64
CA VAL A 400 -36.88 -15.57 -2.25
C VAL A 400 -35.92 -14.38 -2.30
N ARG A 401 -35.37 -14.10 -3.49
CA ARG A 401 -34.49 -12.95 -3.71
C ARG A 401 -35.33 -11.70 -3.53
N MET A 402 -35.21 -11.04 -2.38
CA MET A 402 -35.84 -9.74 -2.18
C MET A 402 -35.27 -8.74 -3.17
N THR A 403 -36.14 -7.93 -3.76
CA THR A 403 -35.74 -6.83 -4.63
C THR A 403 -35.26 -5.65 -3.80
N ALA A 404 -34.43 -4.76 -4.37
CA ALA A 404 -33.94 -3.56 -3.70
C ALA A 404 -35.09 -2.69 -3.13
N LEU A 405 -36.19 -2.61 -3.88
CA LEU A 405 -37.39 -1.89 -3.49
C LEU A 405 -38.08 -2.55 -2.28
N GLU A 406 -38.10 -3.88 -2.19
CA GLU A 406 -38.67 -4.60 -1.04
C GLU A 406 -37.80 -4.45 0.22
N VAL A 407 -36.47 -4.46 0.07
CA VAL A 407 -35.54 -4.19 1.18
C VAL A 407 -35.75 -2.78 1.72
N LEU A 408 -35.84 -1.77 0.86
CA LEU A 408 -36.03 -0.39 1.33
C LEU A 408 -37.43 -0.20 1.96
N LYS A 409 -38.47 -0.83 1.42
CA LYS A 409 -39.82 -0.81 2.02
C LYS A 409 -39.88 -1.51 3.38
N SER A 410 -39.17 -2.63 3.57
CA SER A 410 -39.19 -3.37 4.84
C SER A 410 -38.57 -2.56 5.98
N HIS A 411 -37.71 -1.58 5.66
CA HIS A 411 -37.11 -0.66 6.60
C HIS A 411 -37.89 0.67 6.76
N GLY A 412 -39.16 0.68 6.34
CA GLY A 412 -40.08 1.78 6.63
C GLY A 412 -40.03 2.96 5.64
N MET A 413 -39.33 2.83 4.52
CA MET A 413 -39.28 3.89 3.50
C MET A 413 -40.48 3.82 2.53
N PRO A 414 -41.33 4.86 2.44
CA PRO A 414 -42.45 4.88 1.52
C PRO A 414 -42.02 5.00 0.04
N PHE A 415 -42.62 4.20 -0.85
CA PHE A 415 -42.45 4.30 -2.31
C PHE A 415 -43.80 4.64 -2.96
N PRO A 416 -44.08 5.93 -3.23
CA PRO A 416 -45.29 6.35 -3.93
C PRO A 416 -45.28 5.96 -5.42
N GLN A 417 -46.41 6.13 -6.12
CA GLN A 417 -46.53 5.77 -7.54
C GLN A 417 -45.51 6.53 -8.40
N GLY A 418 -44.65 5.80 -9.12
CA GLY A 418 -43.56 6.36 -9.92
C GLY A 418 -42.17 6.29 -9.27
N ALA A 419 -42.09 5.90 -7.98
CA ALA A 419 -40.84 5.65 -7.28
C ALA A 419 -40.29 4.25 -7.61
N THR A 420 -38.97 4.15 -7.82
CA THR A 420 -38.28 2.91 -8.18
C THR A 420 -36.99 2.76 -7.37
N ALA A 421 -36.52 1.53 -7.21
CA ALA A 421 -35.22 1.23 -6.61
C ALA A 421 -34.63 0.01 -7.34
N ILE A 422 -33.44 0.19 -7.91
CA ILE A 422 -32.75 -0.82 -8.70
C ILE A 422 -31.35 -0.98 -8.11
N PHE A 423 -31.02 -2.20 -7.69
CA PHE A 423 -29.68 -2.53 -7.21
C PHE A 423 -28.94 -3.30 -8.29
N ASN A 424 -27.76 -2.81 -8.66
CA ASN A 424 -26.81 -3.53 -9.47
C ASN A 424 -25.78 -4.22 -8.55
N ARG A 425 -25.83 -5.55 -8.51
CA ARG A 425 -24.91 -6.38 -7.71
C ARG A 425 -23.46 -6.35 -8.23
N GLY A 426 -23.26 -6.06 -9.51
CA GLY A 426 -21.94 -5.98 -10.14
C GLY A 426 -21.17 -4.72 -9.77
N THR A 427 -21.84 -3.56 -9.78
CA THR A 427 -21.22 -2.27 -9.43
C THR A 427 -21.36 -1.90 -7.96
N GLY A 428 -22.22 -2.63 -7.23
CA GLY A 428 -22.59 -2.27 -5.85
C GLY A 428 -23.42 -0.99 -5.80
N GLU A 429 -24.08 -0.60 -6.89
CA GLU A 429 -24.83 0.65 -6.97
C GLU A 429 -26.33 0.40 -6.80
N LEU A 430 -26.96 1.27 -6.02
CA LEU A 430 -28.39 1.34 -5.78
C LEU A 430 -28.91 2.65 -6.37
N VAL A 431 -29.60 2.55 -7.51
CA VAL A 431 -30.28 3.68 -8.14
C VAL A 431 -31.67 3.79 -7.56
N VAL A 432 -31.97 4.88 -6.87
CA VAL A 432 -33.26 5.14 -6.23
C VAL A 432 -33.91 6.37 -6.85
N ARG A 433 -35.17 6.23 -7.25
CA ARG A 433 -36.05 7.32 -7.64
C ARG A 433 -37.16 7.47 -6.62
N ASN A 434 -37.23 8.61 -5.94
CA ASN A 434 -38.26 8.87 -4.93
C ASN A 434 -38.43 10.38 -4.67
N THR A 435 -39.37 10.77 -3.81
CA THR A 435 -39.52 12.16 -3.36
C THR A 435 -38.25 12.64 -2.64
N SER A 436 -37.94 13.93 -2.73
CA SER A 436 -36.73 14.52 -2.10
C SER A 436 -36.67 14.33 -0.58
N GLN A 437 -37.82 14.31 0.10
CA GLN A 437 -37.91 14.03 1.53
C GLN A 437 -37.56 12.58 1.86
N ASN A 438 -38.09 11.62 1.09
CA ASN A 438 -37.78 10.20 1.32
C ASN A 438 -36.35 9.85 0.90
N MET A 439 -35.79 10.58 -0.08
CA MET A 439 -34.40 10.40 -0.50
C MET A 439 -33.40 10.64 0.63
N ARG A 440 -33.70 11.57 1.56
CA ARG A 440 -32.87 11.79 2.76
C ARG A 440 -32.90 10.61 3.73
N LEU A 441 -34.02 9.89 3.81
CA LEU A 441 -34.14 8.70 4.66
C LEU A 441 -33.37 7.52 4.08
N VAL A 442 -33.43 7.36 2.75
CA VAL A 442 -32.61 6.39 2.00
C VAL A 442 -31.13 6.66 2.23
N GLU A 443 -30.71 7.92 2.12
CA GLU A 443 -29.32 8.35 2.33
C GLU A 443 -28.85 8.08 3.77
N ALA A 444 -29.65 8.40 4.79
CA ALA A 444 -29.33 8.10 6.19
C ALA A 444 -29.25 6.58 6.47
N PHE A 445 -30.14 5.79 5.88
CA PHE A 445 -30.16 4.34 6.02
C PHE A 445 -28.94 3.69 5.38
N ILE A 446 -28.60 4.07 4.14
CA ILE A 446 -27.40 3.59 3.46
C ILE A 446 -26.14 4.01 4.22
N GLY A 447 -26.09 5.25 4.73
CA GLY A 447 -25.00 5.71 5.58
C GLY A 447 -24.82 4.87 6.85
N SER A 448 -25.90 4.33 7.42
CA SER A 448 -25.83 3.41 8.58
C SER A 448 -25.42 1.97 8.22
N MET A 449 -25.43 1.61 6.93
CA MET A 449 -25.15 0.27 6.41
C MET A 449 -23.75 0.11 5.83
N CYS A 450 -23.09 1.21 5.50
CA CYS A 450 -21.67 1.17 5.19
C CYS A 450 -20.95 0.68 6.44
N ILE A 451 -20.59 -0.61 6.44
CA ILE A 451 -19.54 -1.16 7.31
C ILE A 451 -18.38 -0.18 7.21
N ASP A 452 -17.88 0.31 8.35
CA ASP A 452 -16.73 1.22 8.36
C ASP A 452 -15.66 0.64 7.45
N PRO A 453 -15.30 1.33 6.36
CA PRO A 453 -14.34 0.79 5.42
C PRO A 453 -13.04 0.50 6.18
N PRO A 454 -12.26 -0.51 5.74
CA PRO A 454 -10.99 -0.81 6.38
C PRO A 454 -10.17 0.47 6.49
N SER A 455 -9.85 0.84 7.73
CA SER A 455 -9.21 2.09 8.06
C SER A 455 -7.74 1.82 8.36
N VAL A 456 -6.88 2.58 7.70
CA VAL A 456 -5.44 2.63 8.01
C VAL A 456 -5.16 3.84 8.90
N LEU A 457 -4.17 3.69 9.77
CA LEU A 457 -3.75 4.70 10.71
C LEU A 457 -2.42 5.27 10.25
N GLN A 458 -2.39 6.57 10.00
CA GLN A 458 -1.15 7.30 9.81
C GLN A 458 -0.81 8.06 11.08
N VAL A 459 0.33 7.75 11.67
CA VAL A 459 0.79 8.34 12.93
C VAL A 459 2.04 9.17 12.66
N LEU A 460 2.04 10.40 13.15
CA LEU A 460 3.15 11.34 13.06
C LEU A 460 3.78 11.53 14.45
N LEU A 461 5.05 11.19 14.57
CA LEU A 461 5.90 11.49 15.71
C LEU A 461 6.75 12.73 15.40
N ARG A 462 6.72 13.72 16.29
CA ARG A 462 7.69 14.82 16.27
C ARG A 462 8.34 15.02 17.63
N ILE A 463 9.65 15.11 17.60
CA ILE A 463 10.49 15.37 18.77
C ILE A 463 11.10 16.76 18.62
N ALA A 464 10.87 17.64 19.59
CA ALA A 464 11.41 18.99 19.59
C ALA A 464 12.37 19.25 20.75
N GLU A 465 13.38 20.06 20.48
CA GLU A 465 14.19 20.76 21.48
C GLU A 465 13.76 22.23 21.55
N ALA A 466 13.51 22.73 22.75
CA ALA A 466 13.19 24.13 22.98
C ALA A 466 13.62 24.60 24.38
N ASP A 467 13.47 25.91 24.65
CA ASP A 467 13.77 26.46 25.96
C ASP A 467 12.93 25.81 27.07
N ALA A 468 13.58 25.49 28.19
CA ALA A 468 12.95 24.77 29.30
C ALA A 468 11.78 25.55 29.92
N SER A 469 11.74 26.89 29.84
CA SER A 469 10.61 27.68 30.34
C SER A 469 9.37 27.52 29.46
N LEU A 470 9.54 27.46 28.14
CA LEU A 470 8.48 27.18 27.17
C LEU A 470 7.89 25.79 27.42
N LEU A 471 8.74 24.76 27.46
CA LEU A 471 8.29 23.37 27.60
C LEU A 471 7.64 23.10 28.95
N ARG A 472 8.16 23.69 30.04
CA ARG A 472 7.49 23.59 31.36
C ARG A 472 6.14 24.30 31.38
N ARG A 473 5.95 25.38 30.62
CA ARG A 473 4.66 26.06 30.52
C ARG A 473 3.67 25.22 29.72
N LEU A 474 4.05 24.79 28.51
CA LEU A 474 3.23 23.90 27.68
C LEU A 474 2.84 22.64 28.45
N GLY A 475 3.80 22.03 29.16
CA GLY A 475 3.55 20.87 30.01
C GLY A 475 2.50 21.09 31.11
N ARG A 476 2.40 22.30 31.68
CA ARG A 476 1.34 22.64 32.64
C ARG A 476 -0.01 22.88 31.97
N GLU A 477 -0.01 23.46 30.77
CA GLU A 477 -1.23 23.74 30.01
C GLU A 477 -1.89 22.44 29.52
N VAL A 478 -1.09 21.50 29.01
CA VAL A 478 -1.60 20.20 28.51
C VAL A 478 -1.99 19.23 29.63
N ALA A 479 -1.53 19.44 30.86
CA ALA A 479 -1.79 18.54 31.99
C ALA A 479 -3.27 18.39 32.35
N SER A 480 -4.12 19.34 31.95
CA SER A 480 -5.56 19.35 32.23
C SER A 480 -6.45 19.30 30.99
N THR A 481 -5.91 19.01 29.81
CA THR A 481 -6.68 18.92 28.56
C THR A 481 -6.31 17.65 27.79
N SER A 482 -7.31 17.01 27.19
CA SER A 482 -7.11 15.87 26.28
C SER A 482 -6.70 16.34 24.88
N ASP A 483 -7.23 17.46 24.42
CA ASP A 483 -6.82 18.08 23.15
C ASP A 483 -5.58 18.94 23.36
N GLN A 484 -4.49 18.56 22.69
CA GLN A 484 -3.19 19.20 22.75
C GLN A 484 -2.85 19.98 21.47
N ALA A 485 -3.78 20.12 20.52
CA ALA A 485 -3.54 20.76 19.23
C ALA A 485 -3.02 22.20 19.37
N ALA A 486 -3.54 22.96 20.34
CA ALA A 486 -3.10 24.33 20.61
C ALA A 486 -1.62 24.39 21.07
N ALA A 487 -1.23 23.50 21.98
CA ALA A 487 0.15 23.41 22.47
C ALA A 487 1.11 22.95 21.36
N PHE A 488 0.69 21.98 20.54
CA PHE A 488 1.45 21.53 19.39
C PHE A 488 1.62 22.63 18.34
N LYS A 489 0.57 23.41 18.08
CA LYS A 489 0.63 24.58 17.19
C LYS A 489 1.61 25.63 17.73
N GLU A 490 1.55 25.95 19.02
CA GLU A 490 2.47 26.92 19.61
C GLU A 490 3.94 26.44 19.50
N LEU A 491 4.20 25.16 19.78
CA LEU A 491 5.52 24.58 19.60
C LEU A 491 5.98 24.64 18.14
N SER A 492 5.10 24.34 17.19
CA SER A 492 5.37 24.44 15.75
C SER A 492 5.67 25.88 15.31
N ASP A 493 4.91 26.86 15.81
CA ASP A 493 5.14 28.28 15.57
C ASP A 493 6.48 28.74 16.17
N ALA A 494 6.87 28.20 17.34
CA ALA A 494 8.16 28.46 17.96
C ALA A 494 9.33 27.88 17.11
N VAL A 495 9.15 26.71 16.50
CA VAL A 495 10.13 26.16 15.56
C VAL A 495 10.24 27.03 14.31
N ALA A 496 9.12 27.43 13.72
CA ALA A 496 9.10 28.33 12.57
C ALA A 496 9.76 29.69 12.86
N ALA A 497 9.65 30.18 14.09
CA ALA A 497 10.30 31.41 14.55
C ALA A 497 11.79 31.22 14.95
N GLY A 498 12.36 30.02 14.81
CA GLY A 498 13.75 29.70 15.19
C GLY A 498 13.99 29.67 16.70
N LYS A 499 12.94 29.60 17.52
CA LYS A 499 13.01 29.54 18.99
C LYS A 499 13.01 28.10 19.54
N ALA A 500 12.69 27.14 18.69
CA ALA A 500 12.74 25.71 18.94
C ALA A 500 13.26 25.01 17.68
N LYS A 501 13.55 23.72 17.77
CA LYS A 501 14.02 22.91 16.65
C LYS A 501 13.37 21.53 16.68
N TRP A 502 12.93 21.01 15.54
CA TRP A 502 12.64 19.58 15.38
C TRP A 502 13.96 18.81 15.36
N VAL A 503 14.13 17.86 16.28
CA VAL A 503 15.35 17.03 16.37
C VAL A 503 15.16 15.64 15.75
N SER A 504 13.91 15.17 15.67
CA SER A 504 13.54 14.01 14.86
C SER A 504 12.06 14.10 14.47
N GLN A 505 11.74 13.58 13.29
CA GLN A 505 10.38 13.49 12.77
C GLN A 505 10.24 12.13 12.08
N ALA A 506 9.14 11.44 12.33
CA ALA A 506 8.82 10.18 11.68
C ALA A 506 7.33 10.08 11.40
N ILE A 507 6.98 9.52 10.23
CA ILE A 507 5.63 9.08 9.91
C ILE A 507 5.64 7.58 9.72
N MET A 508 4.61 6.92 10.20
CA MET A 508 4.36 5.51 9.95
C MET A 508 2.89 5.28 9.64
N GLU A 509 2.63 4.40 8.68
CA GLU A 509 1.29 3.85 8.41
C GLU A 509 1.18 2.43 8.98
N THR A 510 0.08 2.15 9.68
CA THR A 510 -0.22 0.83 10.25
C THR A 510 -1.72 0.50 10.22
N LYS A 511 -2.07 -0.78 10.41
CA LYS A 511 -3.44 -1.24 10.59
C LYS A 511 -3.79 -1.32 12.07
N SER A 512 -5.09 -1.21 12.38
CA SER A 512 -5.61 -1.46 13.73
C SER A 512 -5.23 -2.87 14.20
N GLY A 513 -4.72 -2.98 15.43
CA GLY A 513 -4.28 -4.22 16.06
C GLY A 513 -2.94 -4.76 15.58
N GLN A 514 -2.21 -4.02 14.74
CA GLN A 514 -0.91 -4.43 14.22
C GLN A 514 0.21 -3.57 14.79
N ARG A 515 1.20 -4.22 15.40
CA ARG A 515 2.41 -3.56 15.84
C ARG A 515 3.28 -3.15 14.64
N SER A 516 3.77 -1.92 14.69
CA SER A 516 4.69 -1.37 13.70
C SER A 516 5.81 -0.58 14.36
N SER A 517 6.96 -0.49 13.68
CA SER A 517 8.15 0.18 14.19
C SER A 517 8.88 0.99 13.11
N ILE A 518 9.56 2.06 13.55
CA ILE A 518 10.57 2.78 12.79
C ILE A 518 11.82 2.86 13.64
N ARG A 519 12.93 2.38 13.07
CA ARG A 519 14.25 2.52 13.67
C ARG A 519 15.16 3.21 12.68
N HIS A 520 15.76 4.32 13.07
CA HIS A 520 16.80 4.96 12.29
C HIS A 520 17.92 5.40 13.20
N TYR A 521 19.11 4.85 12.99
CA TYR A 521 20.21 4.99 13.93
C TYR A 521 21.56 4.94 13.24
N ARG A 522 22.53 5.55 13.92
CA ARG A 522 23.94 5.42 13.62
C ARG A 522 24.52 4.29 14.47
N GLU A 523 25.20 3.35 13.85
CA GLU A 523 25.98 2.35 14.57
C GLU A 523 27.35 2.90 14.89
N ILE A 524 27.55 3.23 16.16
CA ILE A 524 28.78 3.82 16.67
C ILE A 524 29.55 2.71 17.39
N PRO A 525 30.74 2.33 16.88
CA PRO A 525 31.62 1.43 17.60
C PRO A 525 31.98 2.03 18.97
N ALA A 526 31.68 1.33 20.05
CA ALA A 526 31.76 1.85 21.41
C ALA A 526 32.91 1.26 22.23
N GLY A 527 33.40 0.07 21.87
CA GLY A 527 34.42 -0.64 22.61
C GLY A 527 35.23 -1.60 21.74
N VAL A 528 36.40 -1.99 22.26
CA VAL A 528 37.25 -3.05 21.70
C VAL A 528 37.75 -3.94 22.82
N THR A 529 37.93 -5.22 22.50
CA THR A 529 38.55 -6.20 23.37
C THR A 529 39.83 -6.70 22.74
N ALA A 530 40.86 -6.92 23.58
CA ALA A 530 42.16 -7.43 23.14
C ALA A 530 42.41 -8.81 23.75
N THR A 531 42.70 -9.79 22.89
CA THR A 531 43.03 -11.17 23.26
C THR A 531 44.42 -11.55 22.76
N LEU A 532 45.06 -12.50 23.44
CA LEU A 532 46.31 -13.11 22.97
C LEU A 532 45.98 -14.50 22.41
N ASP A 533 46.11 -14.65 21.10
CA ASP A 533 45.80 -15.88 20.38
C ASP A 533 47.06 -16.57 19.87
N THR A 534 46.96 -17.86 19.60
CA THR A 534 48.04 -18.65 18.99
C THR A 534 47.61 -19.12 17.60
N LEU A 535 48.13 -18.47 16.56
CA LEU A 535 47.89 -18.91 15.18
C LEU A 535 48.71 -20.16 14.88
N LYS A 536 48.02 -21.24 14.50
CA LYS A 536 48.67 -22.49 14.07
C LYS A 536 49.10 -22.37 12.62
N THR A 537 50.40 -22.39 12.35
CA THR A 537 50.94 -22.51 11.00
C THR A 537 50.95 -23.97 10.55
N GLY A 538 49.94 -24.40 9.80
CA GLY A 538 49.97 -25.64 9.00
C GLY A 538 48.69 -26.47 8.98
N LYS A 539 48.14 -26.71 7.78
CA LYS A 539 47.21 -27.84 7.51
C LYS A 539 48.03 -29.12 7.42
N GLY A 540 48.20 -29.83 8.53
CA GLY A 540 48.86 -31.14 8.53
C GLY A 540 48.88 -31.76 9.92
N GLU A 541 48.21 -32.90 10.07
CA GLU A 541 48.24 -33.68 11.30
C GLU A 541 49.68 -34.14 11.61
N LYS A 542 50.08 -33.95 12.88
CA LYS A 542 51.30 -34.47 13.52
C LYS A 542 52.64 -33.86 13.07
N LYS A 543 52.85 -32.58 13.38
CA LYS A 543 54.13 -32.04 13.85
C LYS A 543 53.83 -30.94 14.86
N GLU A 544 54.61 -30.86 15.95
CA GLU A 544 54.56 -29.74 16.91
C GLU A 544 54.62 -28.43 16.12
N SER A 545 53.48 -27.77 16.00
CA SER A 545 53.40 -26.47 15.34
C SER A 545 53.91 -25.45 16.34
N SER A 546 55.03 -24.81 16.02
CA SER A 546 55.42 -23.55 16.63
C SER A 546 54.34 -22.53 16.28
N GLY A 547 53.36 -22.38 17.15
CA GLY A 547 52.30 -21.39 16.97
C GLY A 547 52.88 -19.99 17.08
N ILE A 548 52.44 -19.08 16.21
CA ILE A 548 52.80 -17.67 16.32
C ILE A 548 51.82 -17.05 17.31
N LEU A 549 52.35 -16.43 18.37
CA LEU A 549 51.53 -15.62 19.26
C LEU A 549 51.14 -14.33 18.55
N VAL A 550 49.85 -14.05 18.54
CA VAL A 550 49.25 -12.89 17.88
C VAL A 550 48.33 -12.21 18.87
N GLU A 551 48.50 -10.91 18.99
CA GLU A 551 47.57 -10.03 19.68
C GLU A 551 46.41 -9.72 18.72
N ARG A 552 45.19 -10.04 19.12
CA ARG A 552 43.99 -9.73 18.35
C ARG A 552 43.21 -8.66 19.09
N VAL A 553 42.90 -7.57 18.40
CA VAL A 553 42.01 -6.52 18.89
C VAL A 553 40.73 -6.57 18.06
N GLU A 554 39.58 -6.68 18.71
CA GLU A 554 38.27 -6.90 18.07
C GLU A 554 37.25 -5.88 18.57
N VAL A 555 36.37 -5.42 17.68
CA VAL A 555 35.27 -4.53 18.04
C VAL A 555 34.13 -5.33 18.64
N GLU A 556 33.89 -5.21 19.94
CA GLU A 556 32.86 -6.00 20.65
C GLU A 556 31.55 -5.23 20.79
N ASP A 557 31.61 -3.94 21.11
CA ASP A 557 30.43 -3.14 21.41
C ASP A 557 30.08 -2.19 20.26
N ILE A 558 28.84 -2.26 19.79
CA ILE A 558 28.23 -1.32 18.84
C ILE A 558 27.03 -0.66 19.53
N ALA A 559 27.08 0.65 19.70
CA ALA A 559 25.95 1.42 20.20
C ALA A 559 25.11 1.91 19.02
N GLN A 560 23.79 1.73 19.11
CA GLN A 560 22.84 2.31 18.17
C GLN A 560 22.40 3.67 18.71
N VAL A 561 22.70 4.74 17.99
CA VAL A 561 22.39 6.11 18.39
C VAL A 561 21.41 6.73 17.40
N GLY A 562 20.17 6.97 17.83
CA GLY A 562 19.12 7.50 16.95
C GLY A 562 17.72 7.42 17.53
N LEU A 563 16.75 7.04 16.69
CA LEU A 563 15.36 6.81 17.06
C LEU A 563 15.04 5.32 16.97
N ASP A 564 14.40 4.79 18.00
CA ASP A 564 13.61 3.56 17.97
C ASP A 564 12.19 3.89 18.43
N TRP A 565 11.23 3.76 17.52
CA TRP A 565 9.83 4.07 17.76
C TRP A 565 8.95 2.89 17.40
N GLU A 566 8.20 2.40 18.39
CA GLU A 566 7.19 1.36 18.22
C GLU A 566 5.81 1.89 18.57
N ILE A 567 4.80 1.43 17.81
CA ILE A 567 3.38 1.65 18.11
C ILE A 567 2.59 0.34 17.97
N ASP A 568 1.54 0.23 18.77
CA ASP A 568 0.54 -0.84 18.71
C ASP A 568 -0.84 -0.18 18.91
N PRO A 569 -1.45 0.31 17.81
CA PRO A 569 -2.70 1.05 17.88
C PRO A 569 -3.92 0.16 17.63
N VAL A 570 -5.04 0.47 18.29
CA VAL A 570 -6.31 -0.23 18.16
C VAL A 570 -7.43 0.79 17.99
N ILE A 571 -8.13 0.74 16.86
CA ILE A 571 -9.37 1.49 16.63
C ILE A 571 -10.48 0.82 17.46
N GLY A 572 -11.17 1.62 18.27
CA GLY A 572 -12.30 1.20 19.08
C GLY A 572 -13.46 0.68 18.24
N ALA A 573 -14.33 -0.11 18.86
CA ALA A 573 -15.51 -0.67 18.18
C ALA A 573 -16.52 0.40 17.73
N ASP A 574 -16.35 1.65 18.19
CA ASP A 574 -17.14 2.80 17.76
C ASP A 574 -16.63 3.41 16.45
N GLY A 575 -15.44 3.03 15.97
CA GLY A 575 -14.81 3.58 14.76
C GLY A 575 -14.19 4.97 14.93
N TYR A 576 -14.33 5.58 16.12
CA TYR A 576 -13.87 6.96 16.39
C TYR A 576 -12.76 6.99 17.45
N THR A 577 -12.82 6.10 18.44
CA THR A 577 -11.80 6.05 19.48
C THR A 577 -10.55 5.33 18.98
N LEU A 578 -9.37 5.81 19.35
CA LEU A 578 -8.09 5.21 18.99
C LEU A 578 -7.21 5.02 20.23
N ASP A 579 -7.00 3.78 20.65
CA ASP A 579 -6.06 3.42 21.69
C ASP A 579 -4.67 3.22 21.09
N ILE A 580 -3.65 3.90 21.62
CA ILE A 580 -2.26 3.79 21.15
C ILE A 580 -1.35 3.41 22.31
N ASN A 581 -0.71 2.25 22.21
CA ASN A 581 0.48 1.94 23.00
C ASN A 581 1.72 2.32 22.21
N THR A 582 2.65 3.05 22.82
CA THR A 582 3.87 3.50 22.13
C THR A 582 5.10 3.45 23.02
N SER A 583 6.21 3.03 22.41
CA SER A 583 7.56 3.08 22.98
C SER A 583 8.42 3.98 22.09
N VAL A 584 9.07 4.98 22.68
CA VAL A 584 10.00 5.87 21.99
C VAL A 584 11.32 5.86 22.75
N ILE A 585 12.39 5.41 22.10
CA ILE A 585 13.77 5.58 22.56
C ILE A 585 14.43 6.57 21.60
N PHE A 586 15.02 7.63 22.14
CA PHE A 586 15.70 8.63 21.34
C PHE A 586 16.98 9.12 22.00
N ASP A 587 18.09 9.07 21.26
CA ASP A 587 19.35 9.67 21.66
C ASP A 587 19.35 11.17 21.39
N THR A 588 19.22 11.95 22.46
CA THR A 588 19.02 13.41 22.41
C THR A 588 20.27 14.20 21.99
N ALA A 589 21.44 13.57 21.99
CA ALA A 589 22.68 14.18 21.56
C ALA A 589 23.69 13.11 21.09
N PRO A 590 24.66 13.47 20.23
CA PRO A 590 25.79 12.59 19.92
C PRO A 590 26.52 12.16 21.19
N PRO A 591 27.06 10.93 21.24
CA PRO A 591 27.77 10.46 22.41
C PRO A 591 29.06 11.27 22.64
N ILE A 592 29.43 11.42 23.91
CA ILE A 592 30.64 12.15 24.31
C ILE A 592 31.72 11.16 24.72
N GLU A 593 32.94 11.43 24.26
CA GLU A 593 34.13 10.70 24.71
C GLU A 593 34.56 11.19 26.09
N VAL A 594 34.69 10.22 27.01
CA VAL A 594 35.18 10.46 28.36
C VAL A 594 36.46 9.66 28.57
N PRO A 595 37.56 10.30 29.00
CA PRO A 595 38.79 9.61 29.32
C PRO A 595 38.59 8.77 30.59
N LEU A 596 38.89 7.48 30.50
CA LEU A 596 38.86 6.54 31.61
C LEU A 596 40.29 6.17 31.99
N THR A 597 40.73 6.57 33.17
CA THR A 597 42.10 6.30 33.64
C THR A 597 42.14 4.99 34.41
N LEU A 598 42.93 4.05 33.93
CA LEU A 598 43.17 2.76 34.56
C LEU A 598 44.11 2.90 35.76
N ALA A 599 44.13 1.89 36.64
CA ALA A 599 44.94 1.88 37.85
C ALA A 599 46.46 1.96 37.58
N ASP A 600 46.89 1.61 36.37
CA ASP A 600 48.29 1.67 35.91
C ASP A 600 48.64 3.00 35.21
N GLY A 601 47.74 3.98 35.22
CA GLY A 601 47.95 5.32 34.65
C GLY A 601 47.67 5.42 33.15
N ARG A 602 47.28 4.33 32.47
CA ARG A 602 46.84 4.38 31.07
C ARG A 602 45.47 5.03 30.95
N THR A 603 45.22 5.74 29.86
CA THR A 603 43.91 6.34 29.56
C THR A 603 43.26 5.63 28.39
N LEU A 604 42.02 5.16 28.59
CA LEU A 604 41.15 4.64 27.54
C LEU A 604 40.06 5.66 27.21
N SER A 605 39.50 5.59 26.02
CA SER A 605 38.30 6.35 25.65
C SER A 605 37.05 5.50 25.94
N SER A 606 36.14 6.01 26.76
CA SER A 606 34.79 5.44 26.95
C SER A 606 33.76 6.40 26.35
N LEU A 607 32.61 5.88 25.91
CA LEU A 607 31.50 6.69 25.44
C LEU A 607 30.42 6.84 26.51
N GLN A 608 29.89 8.04 26.65
CA GLN A 608 28.66 8.32 27.37
C GLN A 608 27.57 8.72 26.38
N PHE A 609 26.38 8.13 26.55
CA PHE A 609 25.23 8.30 25.67
C PHE A 609 24.13 9.12 26.35
N PHE A 610 23.28 9.77 25.56
CA PHE A 610 22.18 10.62 26.04
C PHE A 610 20.83 10.04 25.62
N GLU A 611 20.49 8.90 26.20
CA GLU A 611 19.24 8.20 25.91
C GLU A 611 18.06 8.79 26.67
N SER A 612 16.93 8.94 25.99
CA SER A 612 15.62 9.22 26.59
C SER A 612 14.63 8.16 26.16
N GLN A 613 13.91 7.59 27.12
CA GLN A 613 12.89 6.58 26.88
C GLN A 613 11.52 7.06 27.37
N LEU A 614 10.50 6.87 26.53
CA LEU A 614 9.09 7.09 26.84
C LEU A 614 8.32 5.81 26.51
N LEU A 615 7.63 5.25 27.51
CA LEU A 615 6.65 4.18 27.33
C LEU A 615 5.31 4.69 27.84
N THR A 616 4.30 4.72 26.98
CA THR A 616 2.99 5.25 27.34
C THR A 616 1.86 4.58 26.58
N SER A 617 0.65 4.75 27.12
CA SER A 617 -0.61 4.30 26.53
C SER A 617 -1.59 5.47 26.61
N THR A 618 -2.29 5.77 25.52
CA THR A 618 -3.25 6.87 25.44
C THR A 618 -4.43 6.53 24.55
N THR A 619 -5.55 7.20 24.79
CA THR A 619 -6.78 7.07 24.01
C THR A 619 -7.08 8.41 23.36
N LEU A 620 -7.18 8.42 22.04
CA LEU A 620 -7.54 9.58 21.21
C LEU A 620 -8.99 9.42 20.72
N LEU A 621 -9.62 10.54 20.36
CA LEU A 621 -10.99 10.65 19.84
C LEU A 621 -10.99 11.25 18.44
#